data_AF-A0A3G6YJL8-F1
#
_entry.id   AF-A0A3G6YJL8-F1
#
_cell.length_a   1.000
_cell.length_b   1.000
_cell.length_c   1.000
_cell.angle_alpha   90.00
_cell.angle_beta   90.00
_cell.angle_gamma   90.00
#
_symmetry.space_group_name_H-M   'P 1'
#
loop_
_entity.id
_entity.type
_entity.pdbx_description
1 polymer ?
#
loop_
_entity_poly.entity_id
_entity_poly.type
_entity_poly.pdbx_seq_one_letter_code
_entity_poly.pdbx_strand_id
1 'polypeptide(L)' 'MSTIKEVINDAGGVCAVAFSVQLSERSIYKWIEKNCLPRSEYTGESKYSNSIAQLCENFTEQEILEIGNPRKSKKYRA' A
#
# COMPACT_ATOMS: atom_id res chain seq x y z
N MET A 1 -11.88 -7.75 -5.55
CA MET A 1 -10.98 -6.63 -5.85
C MET A 1 -10.00 -6.55 -4.70
N SER A 2 -8.72 -6.68 -4.97
CA SER A 2 -7.70 -6.64 -3.92
C SER A 2 -7.61 -5.24 -3.31
N THR A 3 -7.41 -5.16 -2.00
CA THR A 3 -7.30 -3.91 -1.24
C THR A 3 -5.92 -3.75 -0.62
N ILE A 4 -5.55 -2.52 -0.26
CA ILE A 4 -4.31 -2.24 0.48
C ILE A 4 -4.27 -3.04 1.79
N LYS A 5 -5.42 -3.30 2.40
CA LYS A 5 -5.52 -4.14 3.60
C LYS A 5 -5.07 -5.58 3.34
N GLU A 6 -5.48 -6.18 2.22
CA GLU A 6 -5.08 -7.55 1.86
C GLU A 6 -3.60 -7.63 1.53
N VAL A 7 -3.08 -6.66 0.77
CA VAL A 7 -1.64 -6.55 0.48
C VAL A 7 -0.83 -6.48 1.77
N ILE A 8 -1.21 -5.61 2.70
CA ILE A 8 -0.52 -5.46 3.99
C ILE A 8 -0.61 -6.73 4.82
N ASN A 9 -1.75 -7.44 4.77
CA ASN A 9 -1.90 -8.69 5.50
C ASN A 9 -1.00 -9.80 4.92
N ASP A 10 -0.85 -9.86 3.59
CA ASP A 10 0.07 -10.77 2.90
C ASP A 10 1.54 -10.43 3.21
N ALA A 11 1.87 -9.14 3.31
CA ALA A 11 3.20 -8.62 3.69
C ALA A 11 3.62 -8.89 5.15
N GLY A 12 2.86 -9.69 5.92
CA GLY A 12 3.12 -9.94 7.33
C GLY A 12 2.46 -8.95 8.31
N GLY A 13 1.51 -8.15 7.84
CA GLY A 13 0.70 -7.25 8.64
C GLY A 13 1.25 -5.84 8.80
N VAL A 14 0.50 -5.02 9.55
CA VAL A 14 0.78 -3.58 9.71
C VAL A 14 2.16 -3.31 10.31
N CYS A 15 2.56 -4.06 11.34
CA CYS A 15 3.85 -3.85 12.01
C CYS A 15 5.04 -4.17 11.09
N ALA A 16 4.96 -5.27 10.33
CA ALA A 16 6.02 -5.68 9.40
C ALA A 16 6.21 -4.65 8.28
N VAL A 17 5.10 -4.19 7.69
CA VAL A 17 5.13 -3.14 6.67
C VAL A 17 5.68 -1.85 7.26
N ALA A 18 5.16 -1.39 8.40
CA ALA A 18 5.61 -0.17 9.07
C ALA A 18 7.12 -0.17 9.33
N PHE A 19 7.67 -1.30 9.78
CA PHE A 19 9.11 -1.47 9.99
C PHE A 19 9.91 -1.40 8.68
N SER A 20 9.46 -2.10 7.62
CA SER A 20 10.12 -2.11 6.31
C SER A 20 10.17 -0.73 5.66
N VAL A 21 9.06 0.02 5.70
CA VAL A 21 8.97 1.36 5.12
C VAL A 21 9.44 2.47 6.06
N GLN A 22 9.90 2.13 7.27
CA GLN A 22 10.34 3.07 8.31
C GLN A 22 9.30 4.15 8.64
N LEU A 23 8.03 3.76 8.66
CA LEU A 23 6.91 4.63 9.00
C LEU A 23 6.21 4.17 10.27
N SER A 24 5.47 5.08 10.89
CA SER A 24 4.59 4.70 11.99
C SER A 24 3.47 3.77 11.51
N GLU A 25 3.05 2.82 12.33
CA GLU A 25 1.87 1.98 12.07
C GLU A 25 0.62 2.81 11.74
N ARG A 26 0.49 4.00 12.36
CA ARG A 26 -0.58 4.94 12.09
C ARG A 26 -0.60 5.43 10.64
N SER A 27 0.55 5.56 9.99
CA SER A 27 0.65 5.89 8.57
C SER A 27 0.08 4.76 7.72
N ILE A 28 0.41 3.51 8.05
CA ILE A 28 -0.11 2.32 7.38
C ILE A 28 -1.62 2.19 7.56
N TYR A 29 -2.14 2.42 8.77
CA TYR A 29 -3.58 2.47 9.00
C TYR A 29 -4.28 3.53 8.15
N LYS A 30 -3.68 4.72 7.95
CA LYS A 30 -4.22 5.72 7.02
C LYS A 30 -4.27 5.23 5.58
N TRP A 31 -3.27 4.45 5.14
CA TRP A 31 -3.27 3.85 3.80
C TRP A 31 -4.39 2.83 3.65
N ILE A 32 -4.62 2.02 4.69
CA ILE A 32 -5.73 1.05 4.75
C ILE A 32 -7.09 1.78 4.73
N GLU A 33 -7.28 2.78 5.59
CA GLU A 33 -8.54 3.55 5.68
C GLU A 33 -8.89 4.24 4.36
N LYS A 34 -7.89 4.83 3.70
CA LYS A 34 -8.08 5.49 2.41
C LYS A 34 -8.00 4.54 1.22
N ASN A 35 -7.65 3.28 1.48
CA ASN A 35 -7.31 2.27 0.49
C ASN A 35 -6.39 2.83 -0.60
N CYS A 36 -5.38 3.61 -0.21
CA CYS A 36 -4.46 4.27 -1.14
C CYS A 36 -3.07 4.49 -0.57
N LEU A 37 -2.09 4.51 -1.47
CA LEU A 37 -0.68 4.81 -1.17
C LEU A 37 -0.43 6.33 -1.17
N PRO A 38 0.61 6.80 -0.47
CA PRO A 38 0.97 8.21 -0.45
C PRO A 38 1.37 8.71 -1.84
N ARG A 39 1.11 10.00 -2.12
CA ARG A 39 1.38 10.60 -3.43
C ARG A 39 2.86 10.51 -3.84
N SER A 40 3.75 10.50 -2.85
CA SER A 40 5.19 10.35 -3.00
C SER A 40 5.61 9.09 -3.78
N GLU A 41 4.77 8.05 -3.74
CA GLU A 41 4.99 6.84 -4.52
C GLU A 41 4.77 7.07 -6.02
N TYR A 42 3.75 7.85 -6.35
CA TYR A 42 3.41 8.16 -7.74
C TYR A 42 4.32 9.21 -8.34
N THR A 43 4.98 10.02 -7.51
CA THR A 43 6.01 10.98 -7.94
C THR A 43 7.42 10.35 -7.98
N GLY A 44 7.57 9.10 -7.52
CA GLY A 44 8.86 8.40 -7.49
C GLY A 44 9.83 8.90 -6.41
N GLU A 45 9.34 9.73 -5.49
CA GLU A 45 10.11 10.22 -4.33
C GLU A 45 10.22 9.15 -3.23
N SER A 46 9.32 8.16 -3.25
CA SER A 46 9.31 7.02 -2.35
C SER A 46 9.16 5.72 -3.15
N LYS A 47 9.58 4.60 -2.54
CA LYS A 47 9.49 3.25 -3.09
C LYS A 47 8.88 2.27 -2.08
N TYR A 48 7.78 2.66 -1.43
CA TYR A 48 7.12 1.82 -0.43
C TYR A 48 6.52 0.57 -1.06
N SER A 49 5.97 0.66 -2.28
CA SER A 49 5.41 -0.42 -3.08
C SER A 49 6.44 -1.49 -3.37
N ASN A 50 7.69 -1.10 -3.63
CA ASN A 50 8.81 -2.03 -3.78
C ASN A 50 9.11 -2.75 -2.46
N SER A 51 9.19 -2.00 -1.36
CA SER A 51 9.47 -2.55 -0.02
C SER A 51 8.37 -3.50 0.47
N ILE A 52 7.11 -3.21 0.12
CA ILE A 52 5.95 -4.06 0.41
C ILE A 52 5.95 -5.29 -0.51
N ALA A 53 6.26 -5.12 -1.80
CA ALA A 53 6.37 -6.24 -2.76
C ALA A 53 7.46 -7.24 -2.36
N GLN A 54 8.52 -6.78 -1.69
CA GLN A 54 9.56 -7.67 -1.14
C GLN A 54 9.09 -8.49 0.06
N LEU A 55 8.06 -8.03 0.76
CA LEU A 55 7.46 -8.75 1.88
C LEU A 55 6.30 -9.66 1.44
N CYS A 56 5.58 -9.25 0.40
CA CYS A 56 4.53 -10.06 -0.21
C CYS A 56 5.13 -11.19 -1.05
N GLU A 57 4.47 -12.34 -1.04
CA GLU A 57 4.78 -13.42 -2.00
C GLU A 57 3.83 -13.37 -3.20
N ASN A 58 2.60 -12.86 -2.99
CA ASN A 58 1.53 -12.92 -3.97
C ASN A 58 1.28 -11.60 -4.73
N PHE A 59 2.02 -10.53 -4.39
CA PHE A 59 1.79 -9.20 -4.95
C PHE A 59 3.08 -8.58 -5.47
N THR A 60 3.03 -8.10 -6.71
CA THR A 60 4.11 -7.34 -7.34
C THR A 60 4.00 -5.85 -7.05
N GLU A 61 5.11 -5.11 -7.19
CA GLU A 61 5.14 -3.65 -7.02
C GLU A 61 4.08 -2.94 -7.88
N GLN A 62 3.90 -3.39 -9.12
CA GLN A 62 2.93 -2.82 -10.05
C GLN A 62 1.49 -3.04 -9.57
N GLU A 63 1.16 -4.25 -9.11
CA GLU A 63 -0.16 -4.54 -8.55
C GLU A 63 -0.45 -3.71 -7.31
N ILE A 64 0.54 -3.55 -6.43
CA ILE A 64 0.43 -2.73 -5.22
C ILE A 64 0.17 -1.26 -5.59
N LEU A 65 0.88 -0.73 -6.59
CA LEU A 65 0.66 0.62 -7.12
C LEU A 65 -0.74 0.79 -7.74
N GLU A 66 -1.23 -0.24 -8.44
CA GLU A 66 -2.57 -0.25 -9.03
C GLU A 66 -3.66 -0.27 -7.97
N ILE A 67 -3.51 -1.13 -6.95
CA ILE A 67 -4.44 -1.27 -5.82
C ILE A 67 -4.47 0.02 -5.01
N GLY A 68 -3.30 0.62 -4.76
CA GLY A 68 -3.16 1.87 -4.01
C GLY A 68 -3.58 3.13 -4.76
N ASN A 69 -3.95 3.03 -6.05
CA ASN A 69 -4.17 4.21 -6.89
C ASN A 69 -5.48 4.93 -6.51
N PRO A 70 -5.42 6.17 -5.99
CA PRO A 70 -6.62 6.91 -5.57
C PRO A 70 -7.56 7.24 -6.75
N ARG A 71 -7.09 7.14 -8.00
CA ARG A 71 -7.95 7.31 -9.20
C ARG A 71 -8.78 6.04 -9.48
N LYS A 72 -8.29 4.84 -9.13
CA LYS A 72 -9.07 3.59 -9.18
C LYS A 72 -10.01 3.48 -7.97
N SER A 73 -9.63 4.00 -6.79
CA SER A 73 -10.50 3.97 -5.60
C SER A 73 -11.74 4.88 -5.70
N LYS A 74 -11.73 5.86 -6.61
CA LYS A 74 -12.82 6.85 -6.80
C LYS A 74 -14.09 6.29 -7.46
N LYS A 75 -14.15 5.00 -7.82
CA LYS A 75 -15.35 4.39 -8.41
C LYS A 75 -16.55 4.21 -7.45
N TYR A 76 -16.42 4.58 -6.16
CA TYR A 76 -17.48 4.41 -5.16
C TYR A 76 -17.81 5.67 -4.35
N ARG A 77 -17.96 6.81 -5.03
CA ARG A 77 -18.77 7.92 -4.50
C ARG A 77 -19.79 8.31 -5.57
N ALA A 78 -20.90 7.57 -5.57
CA ALA A 78 -22.17 8.03 -6.12
C ALA A 78 -22.69 9.20 -5.27
#